data_AF-A0A496R162-F1
#
_entry.id   AF-A0A496R162-F1
#
_cell.length_a   1.000
_cell.length_b   1.000
_cell.length_c   1.000
_cell.angle_alpha   90.00
_cell.angle_beta   90.00
_cell.angle_gamma   90.00
#
_symmetry.space_group_name_H-M   'P 1'
#
loop_
_entity.id
_entity.type
_entity.pdbx_description
1 polymer ?
#
loop_
_entity_poly.entity_id
_entity_poly.type
_entity_poly.pdbx_seq_one_letter_code
_entity_poly.pdbx_strand_id
1 'polypeptide(L)'
;MSVETGLKDYYTILGLKPESGRTEIRRAYRGKAKEVHPDLSGDEGTARFLALKEAYEVLSSKTTREAYDQTWRASRKRGTVTDWDYRDLLSGKKDDPESLARLICYDLLHDLDAEAVELYDEAQTGGFFSLRRYLDREDFMDYAFMLAEAYLEQEALVKAYRLFRGIAELEEEDPYFKHFYVEVLDRMAAIVRHSLPNDQDNRLRMAFLSDLVKLSYHPREEARLRKLLSELLAAEGRDEDAAREIFRAYDLAPKLPGLEETVKTLKNLGMSSFPIR
;
A
#
# COMPACT_ATOMS: atom_id res chain seq x y z
N MET A 1 8.89 23.36 19.44
CA MET A 1 8.42 23.73 18.10
C MET A 1 7.16 24.54 18.28
N SER A 2 7.11 25.78 17.77
CA SER A 2 5.92 26.63 17.89
C SER A 2 4.82 26.05 17.01
N VAL A 3 3.75 25.56 17.63
CA VAL A 3 2.52 25.20 16.92
C VAL A 3 1.99 26.48 16.28
N GLU A 4 1.87 26.51 14.96
CA GLU A 4 1.26 27.63 14.24
C GLU A 4 -0.20 27.74 14.70
N THR A 5 -0.49 28.67 15.61
CA THR A 5 -1.80 28.85 16.27
C THR A 5 -2.80 29.61 15.40
N GLY A 6 -2.84 29.30 14.11
CA GLY A 6 -3.71 29.93 13.12
C GLY A 6 -4.39 28.90 12.23
N LEU A 7 -5.61 29.23 11.79
CA LEU A 7 -6.33 28.45 10.79
C LEU A 7 -5.45 28.24 9.54
N LYS A 8 -5.17 26.98 9.19
CA LYS A 8 -4.47 26.62 7.94
C LYS A 8 -5.18 27.26 6.75
N ASP A 9 -4.45 28.06 5.95
CA ASP A 9 -4.99 28.69 4.74
C ASP A 9 -4.77 27.77 3.53
N TYR A 10 -5.71 26.84 3.31
CA TYR A 10 -5.64 25.85 2.23
C TYR A 10 -5.63 26.48 0.84
N TYR A 11 -6.26 27.65 0.67
CA TYR A 11 -6.18 28.41 -0.57
C TYR A 11 -4.74 28.87 -0.82
N THR A 12 -4.06 29.39 0.21
CA THR A 12 -2.65 29.79 0.13
C THR A 12 -1.74 28.59 -0.12
N ILE A 13 -1.97 27.47 0.55
CA ILE A 13 -1.23 26.22 0.34
C ILE A 13 -1.34 25.77 -1.12
N LEU A 14 -2.54 25.83 -1.73
CA LEU A 14 -2.73 25.52 -3.15
C LEU A 14 -2.33 26.68 -4.10
N GLY A 15 -2.04 27.87 -3.59
CA GLY A 15 -1.73 29.05 -4.41
C GLY A 15 -2.94 29.56 -5.20
N LEU A 16 -4.14 29.43 -4.64
CA LEU A 16 -5.41 29.75 -5.26
C LEU A 16 -6.12 30.90 -4.56
N LYS A 17 -7.12 31.46 -5.25
CA LYS A 17 -8.04 32.41 -4.64
C LYS A 17 -9.29 31.67 -4.12
N PRO A 18 -10.00 32.20 -3.12
CA PRO A 18 -11.23 31.61 -2.60
C PRO A 18 -12.32 31.41 -3.67
N GLU A 19 -12.30 32.20 -4.74
CA GLU A 19 -13.24 32.11 -5.86
C GLU A 19 -12.88 30.99 -6.85
N SER A 20 -11.76 30.29 -6.65
CA SER A 20 -11.27 29.30 -7.62
C SER A 20 -12.22 28.11 -7.78
N GLY A 21 -12.41 27.71 -9.03
CA GLY A 21 -13.29 26.60 -9.39
C GLY A 21 -12.65 25.22 -9.14
N ARG A 22 -13.46 24.15 -9.14
CA ARG A 22 -12.97 22.77 -8.93
C ARG A 22 -11.86 22.36 -9.91
N THR A 23 -11.97 22.79 -11.17
CA THR A 23 -10.97 22.51 -12.21
C THR A 23 -9.63 23.20 -11.91
N GLU A 24 -9.65 24.42 -11.37
CA GLU A 24 -8.45 25.16 -10.99
C GLU A 24 -7.80 24.53 -9.76
N ILE A 25 -8.60 24.14 -8.78
CA ILE A 25 -8.16 23.39 -7.59
C ILE A 25 -7.41 22.12 -7.99
N ARG A 26 -8.03 21.30 -8.85
CA ARG A 26 -7.41 20.06 -9.34
C ARG A 26 -6.15 20.32 -10.19
N ARG A 27 -6.10 21.42 -10.93
CA ARG A 27 -4.92 21.79 -11.72
C ARG A 27 -3.77 22.22 -10.82
N ALA A 28 -4.04 23.08 -9.84
CA ALA A 28 -3.04 23.58 -8.91
C ALA A 28 -2.46 22.47 -8.04
N TYR A 29 -3.30 21.58 -7.51
CA TYR A 29 -2.86 20.40 -6.77
C TYR A 29 -1.90 19.55 -7.61
N ARG A 30 -2.29 19.14 -8.82
CA ARG A 30 -1.44 18.31 -9.69
C ARG A 30 -0.15 19.00 -10.13
N GLY A 31 -0.15 20.32 -10.27
CA GLY A 31 1.07 21.08 -10.55
C GLY A 31 2.04 20.99 -9.38
N LYS A 32 1.58 21.39 -8.19
CA LYS A 32 2.41 21.42 -6.97
C LYS A 32 2.83 20.03 -6.50
N ALA A 33 1.97 19.02 -6.62
CA ALA A 33 2.25 17.64 -6.20
C ALA A 33 3.47 17.07 -6.94
N LYS A 34 3.66 17.45 -8.21
CA LYS A 34 4.85 17.08 -9.01
C LYS A 34 6.11 17.81 -8.56
N GLU A 35 5.99 18.99 -7.96
CA GLU A 35 7.13 19.79 -7.50
C GLU A 35 7.62 19.30 -6.12
N VAL A 36 6.69 18.88 -5.26
CA VAL A 36 6.98 18.50 -3.86
C VAL A 36 6.97 16.98 -3.61
N HIS A 37 6.85 16.16 -4.65
CA HIS A 37 6.80 14.70 -4.52
C HIS A 37 8.03 14.19 -3.73
N PRO A 38 7.85 13.28 -2.75
CA PRO A 38 8.94 12.73 -1.95
C PRO A 38 10.09 12.15 -2.78
N ASP A 39 9.80 11.45 -3.89
CA ASP A 39 10.82 10.94 -4.83
C ASP A 39 11.78 12.01 -5.38
N LEU A 40 11.33 13.27 -5.46
CA LEU A 40 12.13 14.38 -5.98
C LEU A 40 12.73 15.25 -4.88
N SER A 41 12.08 15.32 -3.71
CA SER A 41 12.37 16.32 -2.67
C SER A 41 12.87 15.71 -1.34
N GLY A 42 12.86 14.39 -1.19
CA GLY A 42 13.18 13.71 0.06
C GLY A 42 12.25 14.11 1.21
N ASP A 43 12.70 13.89 2.46
CA ASP A 43 11.90 14.08 3.68
C ASP A 43 11.37 15.53 3.87
N GLU A 44 12.09 16.54 3.35
CA GLU A 44 11.65 17.94 3.42
C GLU A 44 10.41 18.21 2.53
N GLY A 45 10.22 17.38 1.49
CA GLY A 45 9.03 17.39 0.64
C GLY A 45 7.78 16.83 1.32
N THR A 46 7.95 15.88 2.24
CA THR A 46 6.84 15.13 2.86
C THR A 46 5.85 16.05 3.56
N ALA A 47 6.30 16.89 4.50
CA ALA A 47 5.39 17.80 5.22
C ALA A 47 4.64 18.78 4.30
N ARG A 48 5.28 19.24 3.22
CA ARG A 48 4.64 20.11 2.22
C ARG A 48 3.64 19.36 1.36
N PHE A 49 3.96 18.13 0.98
CA PHE A 49 3.08 17.24 0.24
C PHE A 49 1.83 16.90 1.05
N LEU A 50 1.99 16.59 2.35
CA LEU A 50 0.89 16.34 3.27
C LEU A 50 -0.06 17.53 3.37
N ALA A 51 0.47 18.73 3.64
CA ALA A 51 -0.32 19.95 3.69
C ALA A 51 -1.03 20.24 2.37
N LEU A 52 -0.38 19.96 1.24
CA LEU A 52 -0.94 20.11 -0.10
C LEU A 52 -2.09 19.13 -0.35
N LYS A 53 -1.95 17.88 0.08
CA LYS A 53 -2.97 16.82 -0.06
C LYS A 53 -4.19 17.13 0.80
N GLU A 54 -3.98 17.47 2.07
CA GLU A 54 -5.04 17.92 2.98
C GLU A 54 -5.81 19.12 2.40
N ALA A 55 -5.09 20.15 1.90
CA ALA A 55 -5.71 21.30 1.27
C ALA A 55 -6.57 20.92 0.06
N TYR A 56 -6.10 19.98 -0.76
CA TYR A 56 -6.85 19.47 -1.91
C TYR A 56 -8.07 18.65 -1.49
N GLU A 57 -7.95 17.77 -0.51
CA GLU A 57 -9.07 16.97 0.00
C GLU A 57 -10.20 17.84 0.55
N VAL A 58 -9.83 18.86 1.33
CA VAL A 58 -10.79 19.81 1.90
C VAL A 58 -11.44 20.65 0.81
N LEU A 59 -10.67 21.22 -0.14
CA LEU A 59 -11.19 22.17 -1.12
C LEU A 59 -11.83 21.51 -2.36
N SER A 60 -11.51 20.25 -2.67
CA SER A 60 -12.01 19.56 -3.87
C SER A 60 -13.45 19.05 -3.73
N SER A 61 -13.89 18.74 -2.50
CA SER A 61 -15.26 18.36 -2.20
C SER A 61 -16.10 19.58 -1.81
N LYS A 62 -17.30 19.67 -2.38
CA LYS A 62 -18.23 20.78 -2.12
C LYS A 62 -18.56 20.87 -0.63
N THR A 63 -18.88 19.74 -0.01
CA THR A 63 -19.31 19.67 1.39
C THR A 63 -18.22 20.09 2.36
N THR A 64 -16.99 19.58 2.18
CA THR A 64 -15.85 19.92 3.05
C THR A 64 -15.39 21.35 2.82
N ARG A 65 -15.39 21.83 1.57
CA ARG A 65 -15.07 23.22 1.25
C ARG A 65 -16.05 24.20 1.87
N GLU A 66 -17.35 23.89 1.83
CA GLU A 66 -18.38 24.73 2.45
C GLU A 66 -18.22 24.82 3.97
N ALA A 67 -17.87 23.72 4.64
CA ALA A 67 -17.57 23.71 6.07
C ALA A 67 -16.31 24.54 6.38
N TYR A 68 -15.24 24.33 5.61
CA TYR A 68 -13.99 25.08 5.75
C TYR A 68 -14.19 26.58 5.53
N ASP A 69 -14.89 26.95 4.45
CA ASP A 69 -15.18 28.33 4.08
C ASP A 69 -15.95 29.08 5.18
N GLN A 70 -16.83 28.41 5.91
CA GLN A 70 -17.57 29.02 7.03
C GLN A 70 -16.60 29.40 8.16
N THR A 71 -15.74 28.47 8.58
CA THR A 71 -14.72 28.69 9.60
C THR A 71 -13.69 29.73 9.14
N TRP A 72 -13.25 29.64 7.89
CA TRP A 72 -12.27 30.54 7.27
C TRP A 72 -12.77 31.99 7.17
N ARG A 73 -14.01 32.20 6.71
CA ARG A 73 -14.61 33.55 6.69
C ARG A 73 -14.83 34.10 8.10
N ALA A 74 -15.22 33.25 9.04
CA ALA A 74 -15.46 33.65 10.42
C ALA A 74 -14.17 34.08 11.13
N SER A 75 -13.08 33.32 10.96
CA SER A 75 -11.76 33.65 11.48
C SER A 75 -11.26 35.00 10.96
N ARG A 76 -11.39 35.25 9.64
CA ARG A 76 -11.01 36.52 9.01
C ARG A 76 -11.87 37.73 9.43
N LYS A 77 -13.15 37.53 9.79
CA LYS A 77 -14.05 38.61 10.22
C LYS A 77 -13.89 38.97 11.69
N ARG A 78 -13.70 37.99 12.56
CA ARG A 78 -13.72 38.19 14.02
C ARG A 78 -12.33 38.41 14.62
N GLY A 79 -11.25 38.16 13.88
CA GLY A 79 -9.88 38.18 14.42
C GLY A 79 -9.66 37.12 15.52
N THR A 80 -10.64 36.23 15.72
CA THR A 80 -10.58 35.11 16.65
C THR A 80 -10.04 33.89 15.92
N VAL A 81 -9.02 33.25 16.48
CA VAL A 81 -8.59 31.91 16.05
C VAL A 81 -9.79 30.98 16.28
N THR A 82 -10.42 30.54 15.20
CA THR A 82 -11.39 29.44 15.26
C THR A 82 -10.61 28.23 14.80
N ASP A 83 -10.56 27.20 15.64
CA ASP A 83 -9.84 26.00 15.29
C ASP A 83 -10.59 25.25 14.19
N TRP A 84 -9.90 24.93 13.11
CA TRP A 84 -10.41 24.04 12.08
C TRP A 84 -9.64 22.75 12.23
N ASP A 85 -10.37 21.70 12.57
CA ASP A 85 -9.84 20.36 12.63
C ASP A 85 -10.53 19.51 11.56
N TYR A 86 -9.76 19.14 10.53
CA TYR A 86 -10.27 18.31 9.45
C TYR A 86 -10.53 16.87 9.90
N ARG A 87 -9.69 16.35 10.81
CA ARG A 87 -9.83 15.01 11.36
C ARG A 87 -11.12 14.90 12.18
N ASP A 88 -11.40 15.89 13.03
CA ASP A 88 -12.64 15.94 13.81
C ASP A 88 -13.89 15.98 12.91
N LEU A 89 -13.83 16.74 11.81
CA LEU A 89 -14.92 16.78 10.82
C LEU A 89 -15.17 15.40 10.21
N LEU A 90 -14.12 14.68 9.85
CA LEU A 90 -14.20 13.33 9.27
C LEU A 90 -14.70 12.31 10.30
N SER A 91 -14.14 12.35 11.52
CA SER A 91 -14.51 11.50 12.64
C SER A 91 -15.99 11.64 13.00
N GLY A 92 -16.51 12.88 13.03
CA GLY A 92 -17.94 13.15 13.24
C GLY A 92 -18.88 12.62 12.15
N LYS A 93 -18.33 12.10 11.04
CA LYS A 93 -19.07 11.53 9.89
C LYS A 93 -18.62 10.12 9.55
N LYS A 94 -18.00 9.38 10.47
CA LYS A 94 -17.47 8.03 10.19
C LYS A 94 -18.52 7.00 9.74
N ASP A 95 -19.81 7.27 9.97
CA ASP A 95 -20.92 6.44 9.46
C ASP A 95 -21.09 6.56 7.93
N ASP A 96 -20.58 7.63 7.32
CA ASP A 96 -20.49 7.78 5.86
C ASP A 96 -19.21 7.11 5.34
N PRO A 97 -19.31 6.09 4.47
CA PRO A 97 -18.14 5.33 4.01
C PRO A 97 -17.08 6.16 3.28
N GLU A 98 -17.46 7.23 2.57
CA GLU A 98 -16.49 8.11 1.92
C GLU A 98 -15.70 8.91 2.96
N SER A 99 -16.39 9.45 3.97
CA SER A 99 -15.76 10.15 5.09
C SER A 99 -14.86 9.23 5.92
N LEU A 100 -15.27 7.99 6.15
CA LEU A 100 -14.45 6.96 6.80
C LEU A 100 -13.19 6.62 6.00
N ALA A 101 -13.31 6.44 4.68
CA ALA A 101 -12.15 6.19 3.82
C ALA A 101 -11.14 7.35 3.89
N ARG A 102 -11.63 8.60 3.86
CA ARG A 102 -10.79 9.79 4.02
C ARG A 102 -10.18 9.88 5.41
N LEU A 103 -10.88 9.48 6.47
CA LEU A 103 -10.35 9.47 7.83
C LEU A 103 -9.18 8.49 7.96
N ILE A 104 -9.34 7.27 7.44
CA ILE A 104 -8.26 6.26 7.42
C ILE A 104 -7.05 6.82 6.65
N CYS A 105 -7.28 7.42 5.49
CA CYS A 105 -6.23 8.03 4.67
C CYS A 105 -5.54 9.20 5.39
N TYR A 106 -6.31 10.04 6.09
CA TYR A 106 -5.79 11.13 6.89
C TYR A 106 -4.90 10.60 8.01
N ASP A 107 -5.36 9.59 8.75
CA ASP A 107 -4.64 9.02 9.89
C ASP A 107 -3.30 8.39 9.45
N LEU A 108 -3.29 7.63 8.34
CA LEU A 108 -2.05 7.10 7.75
C LEU A 108 -1.04 8.20 7.39
N LEU A 109 -1.51 9.35 6.92
CA LEU A 109 -0.64 10.45 6.51
C LEU A 109 -0.10 11.29 7.68
N HIS A 110 -0.65 11.12 8.88
CA HIS A 110 -0.34 11.92 10.06
C HIS A 110 0.26 11.09 11.19
N ASP A 111 0.90 9.97 10.85
CA ASP A 111 1.56 9.05 11.79
C ASP A 111 0.58 8.51 12.87
N LEU A 112 -0.70 8.33 12.51
CA LEU A 112 -1.76 7.73 13.33
C LEU A 112 -2.11 6.32 12.83
N ASP A 113 -1.07 5.52 12.59
CA ASP A 113 -1.19 4.21 11.94
C ASP A 113 -2.04 3.22 12.73
N ALA A 114 -1.99 3.28 14.06
CA ALA A 114 -2.78 2.43 14.94
C ALA A 114 -4.28 2.73 14.80
N GLU A 115 -4.65 4.01 14.82
CA GLU A 115 -6.02 4.48 14.64
C GLU A 115 -6.54 4.17 13.24
N ALA A 116 -5.71 4.35 12.21
CA ALA A 116 -6.06 4.00 10.84
C ALA A 116 -6.37 2.51 10.68
N VAL A 117 -5.53 1.64 11.25
CA VAL A 117 -5.72 0.18 11.24
C VAL A 117 -6.99 -0.21 11.99
N GLU A 118 -7.24 0.37 13.17
CA GLU A 118 -8.46 0.10 13.94
C GLU A 118 -9.72 0.46 13.14
N LEU A 119 -9.77 1.67 12.58
CA LEU A 119 -10.87 2.13 11.73
C LEU A 119 -11.08 1.22 10.52
N TYR A 120 -9.99 0.83 9.84
CA TYR A 120 -10.08 -0.03 8.67
C TYR A 120 -10.57 -1.44 9.02
N ASP A 121 -10.06 -2.04 10.10
CA ASP A 121 -10.48 -3.35 10.57
C ASP A 121 -11.95 -3.37 11.02
N GLU A 122 -12.39 -2.34 11.75
CA GLU A 122 -13.79 -2.16 12.14
C GLU A 122 -14.68 -2.09 10.88
N ALA A 123 -14.28 -1.29 9.89
CA ALA A 123 -15.01 -1.13 8.64
C ALA A 123 -15.10 -2.45 7.83
N GLN A 124 -14.04 -3.25 7.84
CA GLN A 124 -14.01 -4.57 7.16
C GLN A 124 -14.93 -5.59 7.83
N THR A 125 -15.21 -5.47 9.13
CA THR A 125 -16.10 -6.39 9.86
C THR A 125 -17.53 -6.38 9.29
N GLY A 126 -17.97 -5.26 8.71
CA GLY A 126 -19.24 -5.15 7.98
C GLY A 126 -19.26 -5.80 6.60
N GLY A 127 -18.12 -6.30 6.08
CA GLY A 127 -18.00 -7.12 4.87
C GLY A 127 -18.09 -6.40 3.52
N PHE A 128 -18.41 -5.11 3.48
CA PHE A 128 -18.62 -4.37 2.22
C PHE A 128 -17.69 -3.17 2.01
N PHE A 129 -16.94 -2.76 3.04
CA PHE A 129 -16.07 -1.62 2.93
C PHE A 129 -14.82 -1.94 2.08
N SER A 130 -14.39 -0.99 1.26
CA SER A 130 -13.13 -1.10 0.50
C SER A 130 -12.67 0.30 0.11
N LEU A 131 -11.41 0.64 0.45
CA LEU A 131 -10.81 1.92 0.08
C LEU A 131 -10.84 2.17 -1.43
N ARG A 132 -10.68 1.11 -2.25
CA ARG A 132 -10.72 1.17 -3.72
C ARG A 132 -12.04 1.70 -4.28
N ARG A 133 -13.13 1.72 -3.50
CA ARG A 133 -14.43 2.29 -3.93
C ARG A 133 -14.49 3.82 -3.82
N TYR A 134 -13.63 4.42 -3.00
CA TYR A 134 -13.67 5.84 -2.64
C TYR A 134 -12.42 6.59 -3.10
N LEU A 135 -11.38 5.87 -3.49
CA LEU A 135 -10.11 6.39 -3.99
C LEU A 135 -9.95 6.10 -5.47
N ASP A 136 -9.18 6.94 -6.16
CA ASP A 136 -8.68 6.55 -7.47
C ASP A 136 -7.58 5.48 -7.32
N ARG A 137 -7.14 4.92 -8.45
CA ARG A 137 -6.22 3.77 -8.47
C ARG A 137 -4.88 4.11 -7.80
N GLU A 138 -4.32 5.26 -8.13
CA GLU A 138 -3.00 5.70 -7.67
C GLU A 138 -3.05 5.98 -6.17
N ASP A 139 -4.04 6.76 -5.72
CA ASP A 139 -4.26 7.02 -4.29
C ASP A 139 -4.48 5.70 -3.53
N PHE A 140 -5.31 4.79 -4.05
CA PHE A 140 -5.51 3.48 -3.41
C PHE A 140 -4.20 2.72 -3.22
N MET A 141 -3.33 2.71 -4.22
CA MET A 141 -2.04 2.00 -4.12
C MET A 141 -1.13 2.64 -3.06
N ASP A 142 -1.05 3.97 -3.04
CA ASP A 142 -0.28 4.72 -2.04
C ASP A 142 -0.76 4.40 -0.61
N TYR A 143 -2.07 4.54 -0.36
CA TYR A 143 -2.64 4.30 0.97
C TYR A 143 -2.66 2.82 1.35
N ALA A 144 -2.85 1.91 0.40
CA ALA A 144 -2.76 0.47 0.67
C ALA A 144 -1.33 0.07 1.06
N PHE A 145 -0.32 0.73 0.50
CA PHE A 145 1.08 0.51 0.89
C PHE A 145 1.31 0.95 2.34
N MET A 146 0.92 2.18 2.70
CA MET A 146 1.04 2.68 4.08
C MET A 146 0.29 1.79 5.08
N LEU A 147 -0.94 1.38 4.75
CA LEU A 147 -1.72 0.48 5.58
C LEU A 147 -1.07 -0.91 5.71
N ALA A 148 -0.41 -1.40 4.66
CA ALA A 148 0.32 -2.66 4.71
C ALA A 148 1.57 -2.58 5.59
N GLU A 149 2.30 -1.47 5.55
CA GLU A 149 3.42 -1.19 6.46
C GLU A 149 2.92 -1.12 7.93
N ALA A 150 1.83 -0.39 8.19
CA ALA A 150 1.21 -0.34 9.52
C ALA A 150 0.83 -1.74 10.04
N TYR A 151 0.33 -2.64 9.19
CA TYR A 151 0.09 -4.03 9.57
C TYR A 151 1.38 -4.82 9.82
N LEU A 152 2.47 -4.54 9.10
CA LEU A 152 3.76 -5.17 9.39
C LEU A 152 4.29 -4.78 10.77
N GLU A 153 4.16 -3.50 11.14
CA GLU A 153 4.56 -3.01 12.47
C GLU A 153 3.77 -3.67 13.60
N GLN A 154 2.51 -4.02 13.34
CA GLN A 154 1.65 -4.76 14.26
C GLN A 154 1.78 -6.29 14.16
N GLU A 155 2.77 -6.81 13.41
CA GLU A 155 2.99 -8.23 13.13
C GLU A 155 1.78 -8.95 12.48
N ALA A 156 0.85 -8.20 11.87
CA ALA A 156 -0.33 -8.71 11.18
C ALA A 156 0.00 -9.17 9.75
N LEU A 157 0.95 -10.09 9.62
CA LEU A 157 1.60 -10.48 8.36
C LEU A 157 0.62 -10.89 7.24
N VAL A 158 -0.45 -11.59 7.60
CA VAL A 158 -1.46 -12.05 6.64
C VAL A 158 -2.23 -10.89 6.02
N LYS A 159 -2.54 -9.85 6.82
CA LYS A 159 -3.25 -8.66 6.34
C LYS A 159 -2.34 -7.80 5.48
N ALA A 160 -1.10 -7.57 5.93
CA ALA A 160 -0.07 -6.89 5.15
C ALA A 160 0.13 -7.56 3.78
N TYR A 161 0.34 -8.88 3.77
CA TYR A 161 0.54 -9.64 2.53
C TYR A 161 -0.63 -9.48 1.54
N ARG A 162 -1.89 -9.52 2.02
CA ARG A 162 -3.06 -9.38 1.16
C ARG A 162 -3.14 -8.00 0.51
N LEU A 163 -2.78 -6.94 1.24
CA LEU A 163 -2.69 -5.59 0.68
C LEU A 163 -1.57 -5.49 -0.36
N PHE A 164 -0.36 -5.95 -0.03
CA PHE A 164 0.76 -5.96 -0.98
C PHE A 164 0.44 -6.77 -2.25
N ARG A 165 -0.25 -7.90 -2.12
CA ARG A 165 -0.71 -8.67 -3.28
C ARG A 165 -1.65 -7.86 -4.15
N GLY A 166 -2.63 -7.17 -3.57
CA GLY A 166 -3.55 -6.32 -4.32
C GLY A 166 -2.84 -5.17 -5.04
N ILE A 167 -1.81 -4.59 -4.41
CA ILE A 167 -0.93 -3.59 -5.04
C ILE A 167 -0.17 -4.21 -6.21
N ALA A 168 0.43 -5.39 -6.01
CA ALA A 168 1.21 -6.06 -7.04
C ALA A 168 0.36 -6.44 -8.27
N GLU A 169 -0.87 -6.91 -8.05
CA GLU A 169 -1.83 -7.18 -9.13
C GLU A 169 -2.13 -5.92 -9.94
N LEU A 170 -2.37 -4.78 -9.27
CA LEU A 170 -2.60 -3.51 -9.95
C LEU A 170 -1.37 -3.02 -10.71
N GLU A 171 -0.17 -3.16 -10.14
CA GLU A 171 1.07 -2.72 -10.77
C GLU A 171 1.39 -3.53 -12.04
N GLU A 172 1.15 -4.85 -12.03
CA GLU A 172 1.32 -5.72 -13.20
C GLU A 172 0.29 -5.41 -14.31
N GLU A 173 -0.90 -4.89 -13.95
CA GLU A 173 -1.89 -4.43 -14.93
C GLU A 173 -1.49 -3.11 -15.61
N ASP A 174 -0.99 -2.13 -14.85
CA ASP A 174 -0.59 -0.80 -15.36
C ASP A 174 0.49 -0.14 -14.48
N PRO A 175 1.77 -0.13 -14.87
CA PRO A 175 2.86 0.29 -13.98
C PRO A 175 2.75 1.74 -13.46
N TYR A 176 2.84 1.91 -12.14
CA TYR A 176 2.79 3.19 -11.42
C TYR A 176 3.98 3.36 -10.46
N PHE A 177 4.24 2.37 -9.59
CA PHE A 177 5.22 2.41 -8.51
C PHE A 177 6.68 2.31 -8.94
N LYS A 178 6.99 1.76 -10.13
CA LYS A 178 8.37 1.65 -10.65
C LYS A 178 9.34 1.05 -9.62
N HIS A 179 10.20 1.85 -8.97
CA HIS A 179 11.16 1.37 -7.98
C HIS A 179 10.49 0.84 -6.70
N PHE A 180 9.36 1.46 -6.28
CA PHE A 180 8.59 1.00 -5.12
C PHE A 180 7.95 -0.38 -5.35
N TYR A 181 7.80 -0.82 -6.61
CA TYR A 181 7.28 -2.15 -6.87
C TYR A 181 8.24 -3.25 -6.39
N VAL A 182 9.54 -3.06 -6.59
CA VAL A 182 10.57 -3.99 -6.08
C VAL A 182 10.47 -4.10 -4.57
N GLU A 183 10.23 -2.97 -3.91
CA GLU A 183 10.03 -2.88 -2.47
C GLU A 183 8.79 -3.64 -1.97
N VAL A 184 7.67 -3.57 -2.70
CA VAL A 184 6.46 -4.37 -2.43
C VAL A 184 6.78 -5.86 -2.54
N LEU A 185 7.45 -6.26 -3.62
CA LEU A 185 7.84 -7.64 -3.86
C LEU A 185 8.80 -8.18 -2.79
N ASP A 186 9.75 -7.36 -2.35
CA ASP A 186 10.71 -7.71 -1.29
C ASP A 186 10.02 -7.90 0.07
N ARG A 187 9.05 -7.05 0.41
CA ARG A 187 8.22 -7.18 1.62
C ARG A 187 7.39 -8.46 1.59
N MET A 188 6.72 -8.73 0.47
CA MET A 188 5.98 -9.99 0.29
C MET A 188 6.89 -11.21 0.42
N ALA A 189 8.08 -11.18 -0.18
CA ALA A 189 9.07 -12.24 -0.07
C ALA A 189 9.56 -12.43 1.37
N ALA A 190 9.79 -11.34 2.10
CA ALA A 190 10.18 -11.39 3.51
C ALA A 190 9.12 -12.09 4.38
N ILE A 191 7.84 -11.78 4.18
CA ILE A 191 6.73 -12.42 4.92
C ILE A 191 6.74 -13.94 4.74
N VAL A 192 6.88 -14.43 3.49
CA VAL A 192 6.81 -15.87 3.21
C VAL A 192 8.11 -16.63 3.51
N ARG A 193 9.23 -15.95 3.74
CA ARG A 193 10.49 -16.62 4.12
C ARG A 193 10.46 -17.19 5.53
N HIS A 194 9.53 -16.74 6.37
CA HIS A 194 9.36 -17.19 7.74
C HIS A 194 8.01 -17.90 7.92
N SER A 195 7.86 -18.60 9.05
CA SER A 195 6.58 -19.22 9.41
C SER A 195 5.53 -18.14 9.68
N LEU A 196 4.31 -18.35 9.19
CA LEU A 196 3.20 -17.41 9.41
C LEU A 196 2.49 -17.72 10.75
N PRO A 197 1.97 -16.69 11.45
CA PRO A 197 1.18 -16.89 12.65
C PRO A 197 -0.02 -17.82 12.38
N ASN A 198 -0.21 -18.80 13.27
CA ASN A 198 -1.30 -19.79 13.19
C ASN A 198 -1.31 -20.68 11.92
N ASP A 199 -0.20 -20.76 11.18
CA ASP A 199 -0.05 -21.58 9.95
C ASP A 199 0.88 -22.79 10.20
N GLN A 200 0.49 -23.69 11.11
CA GLN A 200 1.36 -24.79 11.56
C GLN A 200 1.71 -25.79 10.44
N ASP A 201 0.81 -25.96 9.46
CA ASP A 201 0.98 -26.87 8.32
C ASP A 201 1.58 -26.18 7.08
N ASN A 202 1.97 -24.90 7.17
CA ASN A 202 2.47 -24.07 6.07
C ASN A 202 1.49 -23.92 4.89
N ARG A 203 0.20 -24.26 5.03
CA ARG A 203 -0.76 -24.21 3.91
C ARG A 203 -0.92 -22.79 3.40
N LEU A 204 -1.06 -21.81 4.29
CA LEU A 204 -1.21 -20.42 3.91
C LEU A 204 0.09 -19.90 3.27
N ARG A 205 1.24 -20.26 3.85
CA ARG A 205 2.55 -19.91 3.31
C ARG A 205 2.80 -20.47 1.91
N MET A 206 2.40 -21.71 1.65
CA MET A 206 2.46 -22.30 0.30
C MET A 206 1.53 -21.62 -0.68
N ALA A 207 0.31 -21.25 -0.25
CA ALA A 207 -0.61 -20.49 -1.08
C ALA A 207 -0.02 -19.13 -1.46
N PHE A 208 0.59 -18.44 -0.51
CA PHE A 208 1.28 -17.16 -0.75
C PHE A 208 2.46 -17.33 -1.71
N LEU A 209 3.34 -18.30 -1.46
CA LEU A 209 4.46 -18.60 -2.36
C LEU A 209 4.00 -18.93 -3.78
N SER A 210 2.91 -19.71 -3.92
CA SER A 210 2.34 -20.07 -5.21
C SER A 210 1.82 -18.86 -5.99
N ASP A 211 1.41 -17.80 -5.31
CA ASP A 211 1.04 -16.53 -5.92
C ASP A 211 2.27 -15.67 -6.23
N LEU A 212 3.26 -15.61 -5.32
CA LEU A 212 4.50 -14.84 -5.51
C LEU A 212 5.27 -15.25 -6.75
N VAL A 213 5.43 -16.55 -6.98
CA VAL A 213 6.24 -17.06 -8.10
C VAL A 213 5.60 -16.80 -9.48
N LYS A 214 4.44 -16.14 -9.53
CA LYS A 214 3.79 -15.69 -10.77
C LYS A 214 4.04 -14.20 -11.06
N LEU A 215 4.59 -13.45 -10.10
CA LEU A 215 4.90 -12.02 -10.24
C LEU A 215 6.29 -11.82 -10.87
N SER A 216 6.52 -10.62 -11.42
CA SER A 216 7.72 -10.27 -12.19
C SER A 216 8.96 -10.02 -11.31
N TYR A 217 9.43 -11.05 -10.60
CA TYR A 217 10.67 -11.01 -9.83
C TYR A 217 11.92 -11.05 -10.72
N HIS A 218 13.05 -10.57 -10.18
CA HIS A 218 14.36 -10.86 -10.76
C HIS A 218 14.60 -12.40 -10.78
N PRO A 219 15.13 -13.01 -11.86
CA PRO A 219 15.17 -14.48 -12.02
C PRO A 219 15.82 -15.24 -10.85
N ARG A 220 16.87 -14.64 -10.27
CA ARG A 220 17.55 -15.22 -9.10
C ARG A 220 16.69 -15.26 -7.84
N GLU A 221 15.83 -14.26 -7.65
CA GLU A 221 14.94 -14.21 -6.49
C GLU A 221 13.74 -15.13 -6.68
N GLU A 222 13.14 -15.14 -7.88
CA GLU A 222 12.11 -16.10 -8.24
C GLU A 222 12.59 -17.55 -8.02
N ALA A 223 13.81 -17.88 -8.45
CA ALA A 223 14.39 -19.20 -8.23
C ALA A 223 14.53 -19.57 -6.74
N ARG A 224 14.83 -18.60 -5.86
CA ARG A 224 14.88 -18.84 -4.40
C ARG A 224 13.49 -19.11 -3.84
N LEU A 225 12.49 -18.32 -4.25
CA LEU A 225 11.10 -18.50 -3.82
C LEU A 225 10.54 -19.84 -4.29
N ARG A 226 10.82 -20.23 -5.54
CA ARG A 226 10.46 -21.55 -6.09
C ARG A 226 11.14 -22.70 -5.34
N LYS A 227 12.42 -22.55 -4.98
CA LYS A 227 13.12 -23.54 -4.15
C LYS A 227 12.45 -23.70 -2.78
N LEU A 228 12.10 -22.59 -2.12
CA LEU A 228 11.39 -22.63 -0.84
C LEU A 228 10.00 -23.28 -0.99
N LEU A 229 9.26 -22.96 -2.06
CA LEU A 229 7.97 -23.60 -2.35
C LEU A 229 8.14 -25.11 -2.55
N SER A 230 9.18 -25.55 -3.28
CA SER A 230 9.48 -26.97 -3.43
C SER A 230 9.74 -27.66 -2.10
N GLU A 231 10.49 -27.05 -1.19
CA GLU A 231 10.80 -27.64 0.12
C GLU A 231 9.53 -27.86 0.93
N LEU A 232 8.59 -26.90 0.91
CA LEU A 232 7.30 -27.02 1.59
C LEU A 232 6.39 -28.07 0.94
N LEU A 233 6.33 -28.11 -0.40
CA LEU A 233 5.55 -29.11 -1.13
C LEU A 233 6.04 -30.54 -0.85
N ALA A 234 7.36 -30.75 -0.82
CA ALA A 234 7.94 -32.05 -0.48
C ALA A 234 7.63 -32.46 0.96
N ALA A 235 7.61 -31.51 1.91
CA ALA A 235 7.24 -31.77 3.30
C ALA A 235 5.77 -32.24 3.46
N GLU A 236 4.88 -31.84 2.54
CA GLU A 236 3.49 -32.35 2.45
C GLU A 236 3.35 -33.64 1.63
N GLY A 237 4.43 -34.21 1.11
CA GLY A 237 4.41 -35.39 0.24
C GLY A 237 3.95 -35.12 -1.19
N ARG A 238 4.00 -33.85 -1.65
CA ARG A 238 3.67 -33.45 -3.02
C ARG A 238 4.91 -33.44 -3.92
N ASP A 239 5.58 -34.59 -4.00
CA ASP A 239 6.92 -34.72 -4.60
C ASP A 239 7.00 -34.29 -6.07
N GLU A 240 5.96 -34.59 -6.87
CA GLU A 240 5.93 -34.16 -8.28
C GLU A 240 5.83 -32.64 -8.44
N ASP A 241 5.01 -31.98 -7.60
CA ASP A 241 4.87 -30.53 -7.63
C ASP A 241 6.16 -29.86 -7.14
N ALA A 242 6.80 -30.43 -6.11
CA ALA A 242 8.10 -29.99 -5.62
C ALA A 242 9.17 -30.07 -6.73
N ALA A 243 9.26 -31.20 -7.43
CA ALA A 243 10.20 -31.37 -8.52
C ALA A 243 9.99 -30.37 -9.67
N ARG A 244 8.73 -30.06 -10.03
CA ARG A 244 8.40 -29.03 -11.03
C ARG A 244 8.99 -27.68 -10.64
N GLU A 245 8.82 -27.27 -9.39
CA GLU A 245 9.35 -25.99 -8.90
C GLU A 245 10.88 -25.96 -8.88
N ILE A 246 11.56 -27.08 -8.58
CA ILE A 246 13.03 -27.18 -8.68
C ILE A 246 13.50 -27.03 -10.13
N PHE A 247 12.86 -27.69 -11.09
CA PHE A 247 13.25 -27.54 -12.50
C PHE A 247 13.07 -26.10 -12.99
N ARG A 248 11.93 -25.46 -12.65
CA ARG A 248 11.70 -24.04 -12.96
C ARG A 248 12.73 -23.13 -12.31
N ALA A 249 13.06 -23.36 -11.03
CA ALA A 249 14.10 -22.61 -10.34
C ALA A 249 15.47 -22.78 -11.01
N TYR A 250 15.79 -23.98 -11.47
CA TYR A 250 17.05 -24.27 -12.16
C TYR A 250 17.13 -23.58 -13.53
N ASP A 251 16.04 -23.57 -14.30
CA ASP A 251 15.99 -22.89 -15.60
C ASP A 251 16.21 -21.37 -15.45
N LEU A 252 15.71 -20.77 -14.37
CA LEU A 252 15.88 -19.35 -14.06
C LEU A 252 17.28 -19.02 -13.54
N ALA A 253 17.84 -19.85 -12.66
CA ALA A 253 19.12 -19.59 -12.02
C ALA A 253 19.93 -20.89 -11.74
N PRO A 254 20.59 -21.48 -12.77
CA PRO A 254 21.30 -22.76 -12.64
C PRO A 254 22.42 -22.74 -11.58
N LYS A 255 23.02 -21.57 -11.36
CA LYS A 255 24.13 -21.34 -10.41
C LYS A 255 23.66 -21.11 -8.97
N LEU A 256 22.36 -21.21 -8.68
CA LEU A 256 21.86 -21.06 -7.31
C LEU A 256 22.32 -22.24 -6.44
N PRO A 257 22.82 -22.00 -5.20
CA PRO A 257 23.37 -23.06 -4.37
C PRO A 257 22.41 -24.25 -4.14
N GLY A 258 22.93 -25.44 -4.39
CA GLY A 258 22.24 -26.72 -4.22
C GLY A 258 21.35 -27.15 -5.39
N LEU A 259 20.93 -26.24 -6.29
CA LEU A 259 19.96 -26.61 -7.34
C LEU A 259 20.50 -27.65 -8.33
N GLU A 260 21.76 -27.52 -8.77
CA GLU A 260 22.34 -28.47 -9.73
C GLU A 260 22.36 -29.90 -9.18
N GLU A 261 22.70 -30.05 -7.90
CA GLU A 261 22.72 -31.34 -7.21
C GLU A 261 21.30 -31.90 -7.02
N THR A 262 20.35 -31.07 -6.59
CA THR A 262 18.94 -31.48 -6.46
C THR A 262 18.36 -31.94 -7.80
N VAL A 263 18.63 -31.23 -8.89
CA VAL A 263 18.19 -31.59 -10.25
C VAL A 263 18.77 -32.94 -10.70
N LYS A 264 20.06 -33.19 -10.43
CA LYS A 264 20.69 -34.49 -10.73
C LYS A 264 20.01 -35.62 -9.96
N THR A 265 19.73 -35.42 -8.68
CA THR A 265 19.03 -36.39 -7.84
C THR A 265 17.62 -36.69 -8.37
N LEU A 266 16.84 -35.66 -8.71
CA LEU A 266 15.48 -35.83 -9.26
C LEU A 266 15.49 -36.61 -10.58
N LYS A 267 16.45 -36.33 -11.48
CA LYS A 267 16.62 -37.07 -12.74
C LYS A 267 16.96 -38.54 -12.51
N ASN A 268 17.80 -38.85 -11.53
CA ASN A 268 18.14 -40.22 -11.15
C ASN A 268 16.93 -40.99 -10.59
N LEU A 269 16.01 -40.28 -9.93
CA LEU A 269 14.72 -40.82 -9.47
C LEU A 269 13.68 -40.96 -10.59
N GLY A 270 14.04 -40.67 -11.85
CA GLY A 270 13.16 -40.79 -13.00
C GLY A 270 12.21 -39.60 -13.21
N MET A 271 12.36 -38.53 -12.43
CA MET A 271 11.57 -37.30 -12.63
C MET A 271 12.13 -36.50 -13.81
N SER A 272 11.25 -36.02 -14.69
CA SER A 272 11.62 -35.31 -15.91
C SER A 272 11.32 -33.81 -15.82
N SER A 273 12.06 -33.00 -16.58
CA SER A 273 11.82 -31.56 -16.68
C SER A 273 10.49 -31.28 -17.37
N PHE A 274 9.67 -30.43 -16.78
CA PHE A 274 8.41 -29.99 -17.39
C PHE A 274 8.65 -28.67 -18.12
N PRO A 275 8.23 -28.54 -19.40
CA PRO A 275 8.43 -27.30 -20.15
C PRO A 275 7.67 -26.13 -19.50
N ILE A 276 8.31 -24.96 -19.48
CA ILE A 276 7.68 -23.68 -19.13
C ILE A 276 6.71 -23.34 -20.27
N ARG A 277 5.41 -23.25 -19.96
CA ARG A 277 4.39 -22.72 -20.88
C ARG A 277 4.15 -21.26 -20.57
#